data_AF-A0A822ZRC3-F1
#
_entry.id   AF-A0A822ZRC3-F1
#
_cell.length_a   1.000
_cell.length_b   1.000
_cell.length_c   1.000
_cell.angle_alpha   90.00
_cell.angle_beta   90.00
_cell.angle_gamma   90.00
#
_symmetry.space_group_name_H-M   'P 1'
#
loop_
_entity.id
_entity.type
_entity.pdbx_description
1 polymer ?
#
loop_
_entity_poly.entity_id
_entity_poly.type
_entity_poly.pdbx_seq_one_letter_code
_entity_poly.pdbx_strand_id
1 'polypeptide(L)' 'MLLHLGNSPALVVSSVDRAQEIMQTHDLIFSSRPQTSNARHLLYNYKDVVTAPYGEFWRQVRRICVLQLLSVRRCNHFDR' A
#
# COMPACT_ATOMS: atom_id res chain seq x y z
N MET A 1 -9.50 0.36 18.72
CA MET A 1 -9.51 -0.94 19.45
C MET A 1 -8.24 -1.69 19.09
N LEU A 2 -7.48 -2.20 20.06
CA LEU A 2 -6.25 -2.98 19.80
C LEU A 2 -6.58 -4.48 19.91
N LEU A 3 -6.28 -5.24 18.86
CA LEU A 3 -6.44 -6.69 18.79
C LEU A 3 -5.07 -7.37 18.67
N HIS A 4 -4.98 -8.63 19.09
CA HIS A 4 -3.81 -9.48 18.87
C HIS A 4 -4.17 -10.63 17.93
N LEU A 5 -3.64 -10.60 16.72
CA LEU A 5 -3.76 -11.67 15.73
C LEU A 5 -2.59 -12.64 15.92
N GLY A 6 -2.72 -13.54 16.89
CA GLY A 6 -1.58 -14.29 17.41
C GLY A 6 -0.57 -13.35 18.04
N ASN A 7 0.69 -13.41 17.61
CA ASN A 7 1.75 -12.52 18.11
C ASN A 7 1.82 -11.17 17.39
N SER A 8 0.88 -10.87 16.48
CA SER A 8 0.86 -9.62 15.71
C SER A 8 -0.22 -8.66 16.25
N PRO A 9 0.16 -7.51 16.83
CA PRO A 9 -0.81 -6.51 17.26
C PRO A 9 -1.41 -5.79 16.05
N ALA A 10 -2.73 -5.58 16.08
CA ALA A 10 -3.51 -4.93 15.04
C ALA A 10 -4.41 -3.84 15.64
N LEU A 11 -4.21 -2.59 15.21
CA LEU A 11 -5.04 -1.46 15.62
C LEU A 11 -6.22 -1.31 14.65
N VAL A 12 -7.44 -1.45 15.17
CA VAL A 12 -8.67 -1.20 14.41
C VAL A 12 -9.04 0.27 14.50
N VAL A 13 -9.16 0.88 13.32
CA VAL A 13 -9.57 2.27 13.08
C VAL A 13 -10.99 2.26 12.52
N SER A 14 -11.96 2.76 13.30
CA SER A 14 -13.39 2.63 12.99
C SER A 14 -14.13 3.98 12.99
N SER A 15 -13.42 5.08 12.76
CA SER A 15 -14.02 6.40 12.57
C SER A 15 -13.34 7.15 11.44
N VAL A 16 -14.09 8.02 10.76
CA VAL A 16 -13.60 8.81 9.63
C VAL A 16 -12.45 9.72 10.05
N ASP A 17 -12.62 10.45 11.17
CA ASP A 17 -11.60 11.39 11.67
C ASP A 17 -10.25 10.68 11.94
N ARG A 18 -10.31 9.48 12.52
CA ARG A 18 -9.08 8.69 12.83
C ARG A 18 -8.49 8.06 11.58
N ALA A 19 -9.32 7.62 10.64
CA ALA A 19 -8.85 7.15 9.35
C ALA A 19 -8.15 8.28 8.58
N GLN A 20 -8.70 9.49 8.61
CA GLN A 20 -8.09 10.67 7.99
C GLN A 20 -6.74 11.02 8.60
N GLU A 21 -6.65 11.03 9.93
CA GLU A 21 -5.39 11.28 10.65
C GLU A 21 -4.28 10.29 10.24
N ILE A 22 -4.63 9.02 10.03
CA ILE A 22 -3.66 7.97 9.65
C ILE A 22 -3.35 8.00 8.15
N MET A 23 -4.37 8.16 7.29
CA MET A 23 -4.23 8.01 5.84
C MET A 23 -3.89 9.30 5.10
N GLN A 24 -3.97 10.46 5.75
CA GLN A 24 -3.64 11.76 5.17
C GLN A 24 -2.58 12.48 6.00
N THR A 25 -2.82 12.70 7.30
CA THR A 25 -1.90 13.51 8.13
C THR A 25 -0.59 12.77 8.41
N HIS A 26 -0.67 11.46 8.67
CA HIS A 26 0.49 10.61 8.98
C HIS A 26 0.70 9.53 7.90
N ASP A 27 0.27 9.81 6.67
CA ASP A 27 0.23 8.85 5.57
C ASP A 27 1.58 8.18 5.30
N LEU A 28 2.67 8.94 5.37
CA LEU A 28 4.03 8.48 5.16
C LEU A 28 4.46 7.45 6.21
N ILE A 29 4.09 7.65 7.48
CA ILE A 29 4.44 6.74 8.58
C ILE A 29 3.71 5.39 8.40
N PHE A 30 2.45 5.44 7.98
CA PHE A 30 1.60 4.27 7.78
C PHE A 30 1.60 3.73 6.33
N SER A 31 2.52 4.23 5.49
CA SER A 31 2.57 3.89 4.07
C SER A 31 3.07 2.47 3.80
N SER A 32 3.92 1.94 4.69
CA SER A 32 4.51 0.60 4.55
C SER A 32 3.56 -0.49 5.04
N ARG A 33 3.66 -1.69 4.44
CA ARG A 33 2.84 -2.86 4.82
C ARG A 33 3.57 -3.77 5.80
N PRO A 34 2.84 -4.46 6.70
CA PRO A 34 3.43 -5.50 7.55
C PRO A 34 4.12 -6.57 6.71
N GLN A 35 5.37 -6.88 7.05
CA GLN A 35 6.13 -7.91 6.35
C GLN A 35 5.68 -9.30 6.82
N THR A 36 5.00 -10.02 5.92
CA THR A 36 4.57 -11.39 6.17
C THR A 36 5.42 -12.37 5.38
N SER A 37 5.65 -13.57 5.93
CA SER A 37 6.42 -14.63 5.25
C SER A 37 5.86 -14.93 3.85
N ASN A 38 4.53 -14.96 3.72
CA ASN A 38 3.87 -15.23 2.45
C ASN A 38 4.22 -14.17 1.38
N ALA A 39 4.18 -12.89 1.74
CA ALA A 39 4.56 -11.82 0.82
C ALA A 39 6.03 -11.93 0.40
N ARG A 40 6.92 -12.37 1.29
CA ARG A 40 8.33 -12.62 0.93
C ARG A 40 8.47 -13.64 -0.19
N HIS A 41 7.76 -14.76 -0.08
CA HIS A 41 7.89 -15.88 -1.02
C HIS A 41 7.08 -15.68 -2.31
N LEU A 42 5.90 -15.08 -2.22
CA LEU A 42 4.99 -14.93 -3.36
C LEU A 42 5.21 -13.63 -4.13
N LEU A 43 5.71 -12.58 -3.47
CA LEU A 43 5.78 -11.22 -4.03
C LEU A 43 7.24 -10.76 -4.19
N TYR A 44 8.06 -11.61 -4.79
CA TYR A 44 9.42 -11.27 -5.21
C TYR A 44 10.29 -10.67 -4.09
N ASN A 45 10.18 -11.20 -2.87
CA ASN A 45 10.85 -10.68 -1.67
C ASN A 45 10.52 -9.20 -1.42
N TYR A 46 9.23 -8.87 -1.43
CA TYR A 46 8.68 -7.52 -1.23
C TYR A 46 9.11 -6.50 -2.30
N LYS A 47 9.40 -6.96 -3.51
CA LYS A 47 9.79 -6.09 -4.64
C LYS A 47 8.63 -5.91 -5.63
N ASP A 48 7.46 -5.61 -5.09
CA ASP A 48 6.23 -5.37 -5.83
C ASP A 48 5.57 -4.04 -5.42
N VAL A 49 4.51 -3.62 -6.11
CA VAL A 49 3.84 -2.33 -5.84
C VAL A 49 2.95 -2.35 -4.59
N VAL A 50 2.55 -3.54 -4.12
CA VAL A 50 1.59 -3.75 -3.02
C VAL A 50 2.31 -3.86 -1.68
N THR A 51 3.41 -4.63 -1.60
CA THR A 51 4.06 -4.94 -0.31
C THR A 51 5.45 -4.35 -0.10
N ALA A 52 6.07 -3.73 -1.10
CA ALA A 52 7.35 -3.05 -0.91
C ALA A 52 7.23 -1.96 0.17
N PRO A 53 8.20 -1.86 1.10
CA PRO A 53 8.25 -0.76 2.05
C PRO A 53 8.40 0.56 1.30
N TYR A 54 7.89 1.63 1.90
CA TYR A 54 8.00 2.95 1.32
C TYR A 54 9.47 3.36 1.18
N GLY A 55 9.83 3.80 -0.02
CA GLY A 55 11.18 4.19 -0.39
C GLY A 55 11.26 4.44 -1.88
N GLU A 56 12.45 4.76 -2.38
CA GLU A 56 12.65 5.15 -3.78
C GLU A 56 12.17 4.07 -4.77
N PHE A 57 12.43 2.80 -4.48
CA PHE A 57 11.94 1.69 -5.31
C PHE A 57 10.40 1.72 -5.45
N TRP A 58 9.68 1.78 -4.33
CA TRP A 58 8.22 1.79 -4.34
C TRP A 58 7.68 3.03 -5.06
N ARG A 59 8.29 4.21 -4.84
CA ARG A 59 7.90 5.46 -5.51
C ARG A 59 8.06 5.36 -7.03
N GLN A 60 9.15 4.75 -7.50
CA GLN A 60 9.40 4.54 -8.92
C GLN A 60 8.39 3.58 -9.54
N VAL A 61 8.15 2.43 -8.92
CA VAL A 61 7.17 1.44 -9.43
C VAL A 61 5.77 2.02 -9.44
N ARG A 62 5.35 2.69 -8.35
CA ARG A 62 4.06 3.39 -8.29
C ARG A 62 3.91 4.42 -9.40
N ARG A 63 4.95 5.22 -9.66
CA ARG A 63 4.94 6.21 -10.76
C ARG A 63 4.72 5.55 -12.11
N ILE A 64 5.37 4.41 -12.38
CA ILE A 64 5.18 3.66 -13.62
C ILE A 64 3.73 3.16 -13.71
N CYS A 65 3.20 2.55 -12.65
CA CYS A 65 1.81 2.07 -12.63
C CYS A 65 0.81 3.20 -12.92
N VAL A 66 0.94 4.34 -12.24
CA VAL A 66 0.02 5.48 -12.41
C VAL A 66 0.10 6.07 -13.82
N LEU A 67 1.31 6.26 -14.36
CA LEU A 67 1.46 6.91 -15.66
C LEU A 67 1.13 6.00 -16.84
N GLN A 68 1.47 4.71 -16.76
CA GLN A 68 1.41 3.80 -17.90
C GLN A 68 0.18 2.88 -17.90
N LEU A 69 -0.24 2.43 -16.71
CA LEU A 69 -1.31 1.45 -16.55
C LEU A 69 -2.63 2.10 -16.13
N LEU A 70 -2.58 3.04 -15.19
CA LEU A 70 -3.77 3.64 -14.55
C LEU A 70 -4.01 5.09 -15.02
N SER A 71 -3.48 5.48 -16.18
CA SER A 71 -3.70 6.81 -16.72
C SER A 71 -5.02 6.88 -17.49
N VAL A 72 -5.66 8.06 -17.47
CA VAL A 72 -6.91 8.32 -18.22
C VAL A 72 -6.76 7.97 -19.70
N ARG A 73 -5.58 8.25 -20.27
CA ARG A 73 -5.26 7.89 -21.67
C ARG A 73 -5.34 6.38 -21.90
N ARG A 74 -4.85 5.58 -20.95
CA ARG A 74 -4.90 4.12 -21.02
C ARG A 74 -6.33 3.61 -20.84
N CYS A 75 -7.10 4.16 -19.91
CA CYS A 75 -8.51 3.80 -19.73
C CYS A 75 -9.33 4.06 -21.01
N ASN A 76 -9.23 5.28 -21.56
CA ASN A 76 -9.95 5.65 -22.79
C ASN A 76 -9.53 4.84 -24.02
N HIS A 77 -8.37 4.19 -24.00
CA HIS A 77 -7.95 3.28 -25.06
C HIS A 77 -8.72 1.95 -25.02
N PHE A 78 -9.14 1.49 -23.84
CA PHE A 78 -9.95 0.28 -23.69
C PHE A 78 -11.45 0.51 -23.95
N ASP A 79 -11.91 1.76 -23.84
CA ASP A 79 -13.30 2.15 -24.14
C ASP A 79 -13.59 2.30 -25.64
N ARG A 80 -12.62 1.98 -26.51
CA ARG A 80 -12.74 1.97 -27.97
C ARG A 80 -12.74 0.54 -28.48
#